data_AF-A0A4R6RTB8-F1
#
_entry.id   AF-A0A4R6RTB8-F1
#
_cell.length_a   1.000
_cell.length_b   1.000
_cell.length_c   1.000
_cell.angle_alpha   90.00
_cell.angle_beta   90.00
_cell.angle_gamma   90.00
#
_symmetry.space_group_name_H-M   'P 1'
#
loop_
_entity.id
_entity.type
_entity.pdbx_description
1 polymer ?
#
loop_
_entity_poly.entity_id
_entity_poly.type
_entity_poly.pdbx_seq_one_letter_code
_entity_poly.pdbx_strand_id
1 'polypeptide(L)'
;MSISDPRPTKSVKREAARQAAQEARAREQRAKKRRRLLVQIGVVAGIAGVLAGVWGMWSAANVPPGPGPASMSTGGVIFNAPDEVQASDAQPAESKTRDEPVFDGEKVSVTLYADYMCPGCGNFEQLYGRLLESLLESGHIQLHMVPVTFLDMQSAGTKYSSRAANLVGCLVEQQPEYAYGTHTRLFNAGTQPAEGSAGLTDRQLLAIAKEAGAEMTGELQGCVQKRSFADFFQVSSDIFSSTGAVGLAEGERLQMPGLTGELQPEGEPQKLASTPTVIVDGVQWQRAEDFALFLEKHIAAKSEQRQ
;
A
#
# COMPACT_ATOMS: atom_id res chain seq x y z
N MET A 1 20.26 -58.09 77.25
CA MET A 1 21.66 -57.66 77.45
C MET A 1 22.04 -56.78 76.27
N SER A 2 22.28 -55.50 76.52
CA SER A 2 22.68 -54.50 75.51
C SER A 2 24.20 -54.55 75.36
N ILE A 3 24.73 -54.68 74.14
CA ILE A 3 26.17 -54.53 73.86
C ILE A 3 26.35 -53.76 72.53
N SER A 4 26.48 -52.44 72.70
CA SER A 4 27.38 -51.47 72.04
C SER A 4 27.84 -51.69 70.59
N ASP A 5 27.37 -50.78 69.73
CA ASP A 5 27.88 -50.49 68.38
C ASP A 5 29.36 -50.02 68.41
N PRO A 6 30.29 -50.61 67.63
CA PRO A 6 31.70 -50.28 67.70
C PRO A 6 32.00 -48.87 67.14
N ARG A 7 32.61 -48.04 67.99
CA ARG A 7 33.08 -46.69 67.61
C ARG A 7 34.12 -46.78 66.47
N PRO A 8 33.90 -46.09 65.33
CA PRO A 8 34.82 -46.15 64.18
C PRO A 8 36.20 -45.57 64.52
N THR A 9 37.26 -46.25 64.07
CA THR A 9 38.67 -45.92 64.32
C THR A 9 39.08 -44.59 63.67
N LYS A 10 40.08 -43.90 64.25
CA LYS A 10 40.54 -42.56 63.81
C LYS A 10 40.98 -42.52 62.34
N SER A 11 41.43 -43.63 61.76
CA SER A 11 41.83 -43.74 60.34
C SER A 11 40.63 -43.68 59.39
N VAL A 12 39.55 -44.41 59.69
CA VAL A 12 38.32 -44.44 58.88
C VAL A 12 37.66 -43.06 58.82
N LYS A 13 37.65 -42.31 59.94
CA LYS A 13 37.16 -40.92 59.96
C LYS A 13 38.00 -39.97 59.10
N ARG A 14 39.32 -40.20 59.00
CA ARG A 14 40.23 -39.38 58.18
C ARG A 14 40.07 -39.68 56.68
N GLU A 15 39.83 -40.93 56.31
CA GLU A 15 39.59 -41.32 54.92
C GLU A 15 38.22 -40.84 54.43
N ALA A 16 37.17 -41.00 55.23
CA ALA A 16 35.84 -40.45 54.93
C ALA A 16 35.88 -38.90 54.80
N ALA A 17 36.64 -38.21 55.64
CA ALA A 17 36.84 -36.76 55.53
C ALA A 17 37.59 -36.35 54.25
N ARG A 18 38.58 -37.15 53.81
CA ARG A 18 39.29 -36.94 52.53
C ARG A 18 38.39 -37.16 51.33
N GLN A 19 37.56 -38.20 51.35
CA GLN A 19 36.58 -38.47 50.28
C GLN A 19 35.52 -37.38 50.19
N ALA A 20 34.95 -36.96 51.33
CA ALA A 20 34.00 -35.85 51.38
C ALA A 20 34.62 -34.52 50.87
N ALA A 21 35.89 -34.26 51.18
CA ALA A 21 36.60 -33.08 50.67
C ALA A 21 36.86 -33.17 49.15
N GLN A 22 37.11 -34.35 48.60
CA GLN A 22 37.26 -34.56 47.15
C GLN A 22 35.93 -34.39 46.41
N GLU A 23 34.83 -34.91 46.96
CA GLU A 23 33.49 -34.74 46.40
C GLU A 23 33.02 -33.28 46.44
N ALA A 24 33.27 -32.56 47.54
CA ALA A 24 32.96 -31.14 47.65
C ALA A 24 33.72 -30.32 46.59
N ARG A 25 35.02 -30.57 46.42
CA ARG A 25 35.85 -29.94 45.36
C ARG A 25 35.35 -30.30 43.95
N ALA A 26 34.94 -31.54 43.73
CA ALA A 26 34.38 -31.97 42.45
C ALA A 26 33.02 -31.30 42.15
N ARG A 27 32.15 -31.13 43.16
CA ARG A 27 30.88 -30.40 43.04
C ARG A 27 31.10 -28.93 42.72
N GLU A 28 32.05 -28.27 43.38
CA GLU A 28 32.41 -26.87 43.09
C GLU A 28 33.00 -26.71 41.68
N GLN A 29 33.88 -27.62 41.25
CA GLN A 29 34.44 -27.59 39.89
C GLN A 29 33.37 -27.81 38.82
N ARG A 30 32.45 -28.77 39.04
CA ARG A 30 31.30 -29.02 38.14
C ARG A 30 30.35 -27.82 38.10
N ALA A 31 30.09 -27.17 39.24
CA ALA A 31 29.27 -25.96 39.31
C ALA A 31 29.92 -24.78 38.56
N LYS A 32 31.24 -24.58 38.71
CA LYS A 32 32.00 -23.54 37.97
C LYS A 32 31.97 -23.81 36.46
N LYS A 33 32.17 -25.06 36.02
CA LYS A 33 32.07 -25.46 34.60
C LYS A 33 30.67 -25.22 34.03
N ARG A 34 29.63 -25.65 34.77
CA ARG A 34 28.22 -25.45 34.35
C ARG A 34 27.85 -23.97 34.29
N ARG A 35 28.24 -23.16 35.27
CA ARG A 35 28.01 -21.72 35.27
C ARG A 35 28.70 -21.04 34.09
N ARG A 36 29.95 -21.40 33.81
CA ARG A 36 30.70 -20.88 32.66
C ARG A 36 30.02 -21.23 31.35
N LEU A 37 29.57 -22.48 31.19
CA LEU A 37 28.85 -22.94 30.00
C LEU A 37 27.53 -22.18 29.81
N LEU A 38 26.72 -22.03 30.86
CA LEU A 38 25.45 -21.31 30.80
C LEU A 38 25.64 -19.83 30.43
N VAL A 39 26.66 -19.17 30.99
CA VAL A 39 26.99 -17.78 30.63
C VAL A 39 27.45 -17.69 29.18
N GLN A 40 28.29 -18.62 28.71
CA GLN A 40 28.74 -18.64 27.31
C GLN A 40 27.58 -18.85 26.34
N ILE A 41 26.67 -19.79 26.62
CA ILE A 41 25.47 -20.02 25.80
C ILE A 41 24.59 -18.77 25.80
N GLY A 42 24.37 -18.14 26.96
CA GLY A 42 23.57 -16.92 27.07
C GLY A 42 24.15 -15.75 26.28
N VAL A 43 25.47 -15.56 26.33
CA VAL A 43 26.17 -14.53 25.54
C VAL A 43 26.07 -14.81 24.04
N VAL A 44 26.29 -16.05 23.62
CA VAL A 44 26.18 -16.43 22.19
C VAL A 44 24.74 -16.27 21.69
N ALA A 45 23.75 -16.70 22.45
CA ALA A 45 22.34 -16.54 22.11
C ALA A 45 21.92 -15.05 22.06
N GLY A 46 22.41 -14.24 23.00
CA GLY A 46 22.17 -12.79 23.00
C GLY A 46 22.77 -12.10 21.77
N ILE A 47 24.02 -12.42 21.42
CA ILE A 47 24.68 -11.89 20.22
C ILE A 47 23.92 -12.34 18.96
N ALA A 48 23.55 -13.62 18.87
CA ALA A 48 22.79 -14.13 17.73
C ALA A 48 21.42 -13.43 17.58
N GLY A 49 20.72 -13.15 18.69
CA GLY A 49 19.47 -12.41 18.68
C GLY A 49 19.63 -10.97 18.19
N VAL A 50 20.68 -10.27 18.64
CA VAL A 50 20.99 -8.91 18.17
C VAL A 50 21.36 -8.91 16.69
N LEU A 51 22.21 -9.85 16.26
CA LEU A 51 22.59 -10.00 14.85
C LEU A 51 21.39 -10.32 13.97
N ALA A 52 20.48 -11.19 14.42
CA ALA A 52 19.24 -11.48 13.70
C ALA A 52 18.32 -10.26 13.62
N GLY A 53 18.21 -9.47 14.70
CA GLY A 53 17.44 -8.24 14.71
C GLY A 53 18.01 -7.15 13.79
N VAL A 54 19.33 -6.94 13.84
CA VAL A 54 20.04 -6.00 12.96
C VAL A 54 19.98 -6.46 11.50
N TRP A 55 20.15 -7.77 11.26
CA TRP A 55 20.03 -8.34 9.92
C TRP A 55 18.60 -8.21 9.37
N GLY A 56 17.57 -8.49 10.17
CA GLY A 56 16.17 -8.30 9.77
C GLY A 56 15.83 -6.83 9.47
N MET A 57 16.36 -5.90 10.27
CA MET A 57 16.18 -4.45 10.05
C MET A 57 16.95 -3.98 8.80
N TRP A 58 18.17 -4.48 8.59
CA TRP A 58 18.99 -4.18 7.41
C TRP A 58 18.41 -4.81 6.13
N SER A 59 17.86 -6.03 6.20
CA SER A 59 17.22 -6.68 5.06
C SER A 59 15.93 -5.97 4.68
N ALA A 60 15.10 -5.56 5.64
CA ALA A 60 13.89 -4.79 5.37
C ALA A 60 14.19 -3.41 4.75
N ALA A 61 15.31 -2.79 5.13
CA ALA A 61 15.74 -1.51 4.55
C ALA A 61 16.43 -1.64 3.17
N ASN A 62 16.79 -2.85 2.73
CA ASN A 62 17.54 -3.09 1.49
C ASN A 62 16.85 -4.09 0.54
N VAL A 63 15.57 -4.41 0.73
CA VAL A 63 14.79 -5.00 -0.36
C VAL A 63 14.56 -3.87 -1.37
N PRO A 64 15.11 -3.93 -2.60
CA PRO A 64 14.76 -2.96 -3.62
C PRO A 64 13.24 -2.96 -3.76
N PRO A 65 12.59 -1.79 -3.94
CA PRO A 65 11.16 -1.73 -4.15
C PRO A 65 10.78 -2.75 -5.23
N GLY A 66 9.74 -3.53 -4.96
CA GLY A 66 9.20 -4.43 -5.98
C GLY A 66 8.72 -3.64 -7.20
N PRO A 67 8.48 -4.31 -8.34
CA PRO A 67 7.76 -3.66 -9.43
C PRO A 67 6.43 -3.11 -8.90
N GLY A 68 5.97 -1.99 -9.48
CA GLY A 68 4.58 -1.57 -9.32
C GLY A 68 3.62 -2.64 -9.83
N PRO A 69 2.31 -2.49 -9.58
CA PRO A 69 1.32 -3.44 -10.07
C PRO A 69 1.41 -3.60 -11.59
N ALA A 70 1.19 -4.81 -12.08
CA ALA A 70 0.91 -5.01 -13.51
C ALA A 70 -0.30 -4.14 -13.93
N SER A 71 -0.33 -3.70 -15.20
CA SER A 71 -1.38 -2.82 -15.73
C SER A 71 -1.44 -1.43 -15.09
N MET A 72 -0.34 -0.96 -14.47
CA MET A 72 -0.26 0.35 -13.85
C MET A 72 0.99 1.18 -14.19
N SER A 73 1.64 0.99 -15.35
CA SER A 73 2.83 1.82 -15.70
C SER A 73 2.57 3.34 -15.72
N THR A 74 1.32 3.76 -15.85
CA THR A 74 0.88 5.17 -15.84
C THR A 74 0.69 5.74 -14.43
N GLY A 75 0.94 4.95 -13.38
CA GLY A 75 0.62 5.32 -11.99
C GLY A 75 -0.82 5.02 -11.57
N GLY A 76 -1.65 4.56 -12.51
CA GLY A 76 -3.04 4.16 -12.32
C GLY A 76 -3.42 3.03 -13.25
N VAL A 77 -4.66 2.56 -13.18
CA VAL A 77 -5.21 1.50 -14.05
C VAL A 77 -6.22 2.08 -15.02
N ILE A 78 -6.22 1.61 -16.26
CA ILE A 78 -7.24 1.96 -17.25
C ILE A 78 -8.28 0.84 -17.32
N PHE A 79 -9.55 1.18 -17.12
CA PHE A 79 -10.68 0.28 -17.28
C PHE A 79 -11.33 0.51 -18.65
N ASN A 80 -11.59 -0.58 -19.36
CA ASN A 80 -12.36 -0.61 -20.61
C ASN A 80 -13.84 -0.97 -20.38
N ALA A 81 -14.09 -1.71 -19.30
CA ALA A 81 -15.37 -2.07 -18.70
C ALA A 81 -15.16 -2.20 -17.17
N PRO A 82 -16.20 -2.26 -16.33
CA PRO A 82 -16.02 -2.37 -14.87
C PRO A 82 -15.19 -3.58 -14.42
N ASP A 83 -15.25 -4.69 -15.17
CA ASP A 83 -14.53 -5.93 -14.93
C ASP A 83 -13.34 -6.16 -15.89
N GLU A 84 -13.04 -5.20 -16.76
CA GLU A 84 -11.99 -5.31 -17.78
C GLU A 84 -10.95 -4.19 -17.63
N VAL A 85 -9.73 -4.58 -17.26
CA VAL A 85 -8.57 -3.69 -17.20
C VAL A 85 -7.75 -3.78 -18.50
N GLN A 86 -7.25 -2.65 -18.98
CA GLN A 86 -6.29 -2.59 -20.07
C GLN A 86 -4.91 -3.03 -19.57
N ALA A 87 -4.33 -4.04 -20.22
CA ALA A 87 -2.98 -4.48 -19.92
C ALA A 87 -1.93 -3.40 -20.23
N SER A 88 -0.99 -3.23 -19.31
CA SER A 88 0.25 -2.50 -19.50
C SER A 88 1.37 -3.13 -18.68
N ASP A 89 2.61 -2.81 -19.01
CA ASP A 89 3.76 -3.33 -18.27
C ASP A 89 3.74 -2.83 -16.81
N ALA A 90 4.36 -3.60 -15.92
CA ALA A 90 4.68 -3.09 -14.60
C ALA A 90 5.88 -2.15 -14.70
N GLN A 91 5.88 -1.07 -13.92
CA GLN A 91 7.02 -0.18 -13.82
C GLN A 91 7.62 -0.22 -12.42
N PRO A 92 8.95 -0.19 -12.23
CA PRO A 92 9.56 -0.13 -10.91
C PRO A 92 8.98 1.01 -10.07
N ALA A 93 8.81 0.77 -8.76
CA ALA A 93 8.28 1.79 -7.86
C ALA A 93 9.18 3.04 -7.86
N GLU A 94 10.50 2.87 -7.92
CA GLU A 94 11.52 3.92 -7.94
C GLU A 94 11.71 4.64 -9.28
N SER A 95 10.91 4.31 -10.30
CA SER A 95 10.94 5.06 -11.55
C SER A 95 10.72 6.54 -11.28
N LYS A 96 11.41 7.40 -12.05
CA LYS A 96 11.32 8.86 -11.90
C LYS A 96 10.22 9.50 -12.73
N THR A 97 9.56 8.70 -13.57
CA THR A 97 8.46 9.10 -14.45
C THR A 97 7.41 8.01 -14.46
N ARG A 98 6.18 8.37 -14.81
CA ARG A 98 5.12 7.43 -15.19
C ARG A 98 4.84 7.61 -16.68
N ASP A 99 4.35 6.56 -17.31
CA ASP A 99 4.00 6.61 -18.73
C ASP A 99 2.73 7.44 -18.93
N GLU A 100 2.58 8.06 -20.10
CA GLU A 100 1.30 8.66 -20.49
C GLU A 100 0.27 7.55 -20.79
N PRO A 101 -1.00 7.70 -20.36
CA PRO A 101 -2.03 6.73 -20.67
C PRO A 101 -2.32 6.67 -22.16
N VAL A 102 -2.39 5.46 -22.70
CA VAL A 102 -2.75 5.20 -24.11
C VAL A 102 -4.21 4.77 -24.17
N PHE A 103 -5.05 5.66 -24.68
CA PHE A 103 -6.47 5.43 -24.93
C PHE A 103 -6.71 4.99 -26.39
N ASP A 104 -7.83 4.31 -26.64
CA ASP A 104 -8.19 3.81 -27.98
C ASP A 104 -8.52 4.94 -28.99
N GLY A 105 -8.79 6.15 -28.48
CA GLY A 105 -9.14 7.32 -29.28
C GLY A 105 -10.57 7.27 -29.84
N GLU A 106 -11.28 6.17 -29.67
CA GLU A 106 -12.67 6.02 -30.06
C GLU A 106 -13.58 6.49 -28.92
N LYS A 107 -13.33 6.04 -27.70
CA LYS A 107 -14.08 6.37 -26.49
C LYS A 107 -13.59 7.69 -25.90
N VAL A 108 -14.43 8.31 -25.08
CA VAL A 108 -14.01 9.47 -24.27
C VAL A 108 -13.07 8.97 -23.18
N SER A 109 -11.88 9.56 -23.06
CA SER A 109 -10.96 9.20 -21.97
C SER A 109 -11.28 10.01 -20.72
N VAL A 110 -11.35 9.35 -19.57
CA VAL A 110 -11.56 9.99 -18.27
C VAL A 110 -10.42 9.59 -17.34
N THR A 111 -9.54 10.52 -16.98
CA THR A 111 -8.53 10.31 -15.94
C THR A 111 -9.01 10.90 -14.61
N LEU A 112 -9.12 10.06 -13.58
CA LEU A 112 -9.53 10.41 -12.23
C LEU A 112 -8.35 10.22 -11.26
N TYR A 113 -7.81 11.33 -10.77
CA TYR A 113 -6.88 11.34 -9.65
C TYR A 113 -7.65 11.41 -8.33
N ALA A 114 -7.51 10.39 -7.50
CA ALA A 114 -8.25 10.29 -6.25
C ALA A 114 -7.39 9.77 -5.10
N ASP A 115 -7.60 10.34 -3.92
CA ASP A 115 -7.03 9.85 -2.66
C ASP A 115 -8.17 9.22 -1.84
N TYR A 116 -7.99 7.96 -1.41
CA TYR A 116 -9.03 7.21 -0.70
C TYR A 116 -9.46 7.81 0.66
N MET A 117 -8.67 8.70 1.26
CA MET A 117 -9.07 9.44 2.47
C MET A 117 -9.77 10.77 2.15
N CYS A 118 -9.70 11.26 0.91
CA CYS A 118 -10.15 12.60 0.56
C CYS A 118 -11.69 12.69 0.57
N PRO A 119 -12.30 13.52 1.42
CA PRO A 119 -13.75 13.68 1.44
C PRO A 119 -14.29 14.22 0.12
N GLY A 120 -13.52 15.07 -0.57
CA GLY A 120 -13.86 15.56 -1.90
C GLY A 120 -13.94 14.45 -2.95
N CYS A 121 -13.04 13.46 -2.88
CA CYS A 121 -13.08 12.29 -3.77
C CYS A 121 -14.29 11.42 -3.47
N GLY A 122 -14.58 11.18 -2.19
CA GLY A 122 -15.76 10.43 -1.76
C GLY A 122 -17.06 11.11 -2.20
N ASN A 123 -17.14 12.44 -2.12
CA ASN A 123 -18.30 13.20 -2.60
C ASN A 123 -18.46 13.10 -4.12
N PHE A 124 -17.36 13.21 -4.87
CA PHE A 124 -17.38 13.05 -6.32
C PHE A 124 -17.89 11.66 -6.71
N GLU A 125 -17.37 10.61 -6.07
CA GLU A 125 -17.75 9.23 -6.35
C GLU A 125 -19.23 8.96 -6.01
N GLN A 126 -19.72 9.50 -4.89
CA GLN A 126 -21.14 9.38 -4.53
C GLN A 126 -22.09 10.07 -5.51
N LEU A 127 -21.67 11.20 -6.09
CA LEU A 127 -22.47 11.97 -7.05
C LEU A 127 -22.42 11.38 -8.45
N TYR A 128 -21.23 10.98 -8.92
CA TYR A 128 -20.99 10.66 -10.33
C TYR A 128 -20.52 9.23 -10.58
N GLY A 129 -20.20 8.43 -9.54
CA GLY A 129 -19.72 7.05 -9.69
C GLY A 129 -20.67 6.18 -10.51
N ARG A 130 -21.99 6.24 -10.24
CA ARG A 130 -22.99 5.50 -11.05
C ARG A 130 -23.09 5.96 -12.50
N LEU A 131 -22.86 7.25 -12.77
CA LEU A 131 -22.82 7.77 -14.14
C LEU A 131 -21.59 7.21 -14.87
N LEU A 132 -20.42 7.27 -14.23
CA LEU A 132 -19.18 6.74 -14.79
C LEU A 132 -19.26 5.23 -15.01
N GLU A 133 -19.80 4.48 -14.05
CA GLU A 133 -20.04 3.04 -14.16
C GLU A 133 -20.93 2.72 -15.36
N SER A 134 -22.08 3.38 -15.49
CA SER A 134 -22.99 3.15 -16.62
C SER A 134 -22.36 3.50 -17.97
N LEU A 135 -21.55 4.56 -18.04
CA LEU A 135 -20.84 4.94 -19.26
C LEU A 135 -19.69 3.99 -19.61
N LEU A 136 -19.06 3.41 -18.60
CA LEU A 136 -18.01 2.40 -18.74
C LEU A 136 -18.62 1.08 -19.23
N GLU A 137 -19.75 0.65 -18.65
CA GLU A 137 -20.52 -0.54 -19.09
C GLU A 137 -21.02 -0.44 -20.53
N SER A 138 -21.49 0.75 -20.94
CA SER A 138 -21.96 1.00 -22.30
C SER A 138 -20.83 1.27 -23.31
N GLY A 139 -19.58 1.28 -22.85
CA GLY A 139 -18.41 1.48 -23.70
C GLY A 139 -18.28 2.89 -24.28
N HIS A 140 -18.88 3.90 -23.64
CA HIS A 140 -18.75 5.30 -24.04
C HIS A 140 -17.45 5.94 -23.53
N ILE A 141 -16.92 5.45 -22.41
CA ILE A 141 -15.68 5.97 -21.80
C ILE A 141 -14.63 4.87 -21.63
N GLN A 142 -13.36 5.27 -21.55
CA GLN A 142 -12.31 4.53 -20.83
C GLN A 142 -11.97 5.30 -19.56
N LEU A 143 -11.91 4.61 -18.41
CA LEU A 143 -11.64 5.24 -17.12
C LEU A 143 -10.22 4.92 -16.66
N HIS A 144 -9.34 5.90 -16.68
CA HIS A 144 -8.02 5.86 -16.06
C HIS A 144 -8.11 6.30 -14.59
N MET A 145 -8.12 5.33 -13.69
CA MET A 145 -8.17 5.55 -12.25
C MET A 145 -6.75 5.64 -11.69
N VAL A 146 -6.40 6.79 -11.12
CA VAL A 146 -5.07 7.09 -10.59
C VAL A 146 -5.13 7.33 -9.08
N PRO A 147 -4.88 6.29 -8.25
CA PRO A 147 -4.74 6.48 -6.81
C PRO A 147 -3.55 7.36 -6.46
N VAL A 148 -3.77 8.37 -5.63
CA VAL A 148 -2.71 9.18 -5.03
C VAL A 148 -2.79 9.15 -3.50
N THR A 149 -1.70 9.56 -2.84
CA THR A 149 -1.50 9.36 -1.40
C THR A 149 -1.21 10.67 -0.65
N PHE A 150 -1.78 11.78 -1.12
CA PHE A 150 -1.59 13.12 -0.55
C PHE A 150 -1.97 13.23 0.93
N LEU A 151 -2.93 12.41 1.39
CA LEU A 151 -3.47 12.45 2.75
C LEU A 151 -2.85 11.42 3.69
N ASP A 152 -1.76 10.76 3.31
CA ASP A 152 -1.06 9.82 4.19
C ASP A 152 -0.62 10.48 5.51
N MET A 153 -0.15 11.72 5.47
CA MET A 153 0.23 12.47 6.68
C MET A 153 -0.97 12.81 7.57
N GLN A 154 -2.17 12.76 7.02
CA GLN A 154 -3.43 13.03 7.72
C GLN A 154 -4.10 11.76 8.24
N SER A 155 -3.39 10.62 8.24
CA SER A 155 -3.95 9.32 8.64
C SER A 155 -3.42 8.79 9.98
N ALA A 156 -3.14 9.70 10.93
CA ALA A 156 -2.59 9.40 12.26
C ALA A 156 -1.35 8.47 12.24
N GLY A 157 -0.48 8.63 11.22
CA GLY A 157 0.73 7.83 11.04
C GLY A 157 0.52 6.43 10.44
N THR A 158 -0.72 6.04 10.12
CA THR A 158 -1.02 4.71 9.57
C THR A 158 -0.80 4.61 8.06
N LYS A 159 -0.68 5.75 7.35
CA LYS A 159 -0.60 5.85 5.89
C LYS A 159 -1.80 5.20 5.18
N TYR A 160 -3.01 5.58 5.58
CA TYR A 160 -4.23 4.94 5.07
C TYR A 160 -4.37 5.05 3.54
N SER A 161 -4.09 6.22 2.95
CA SER A 161 -4.22 6.43 1.50
C SER A 161 -3.34 5.47 0.70
N SER A 162 -2.07 5.32 1.11
CA SER A 162 -1.16 4.32 0.53
C SER A 162 -1.64 2.89 0.71
N ARG A 163 -2.21 2.54 1.88
CA ARG A 163 -2.69 1.16 2.14
C ARG A 163 -3.93 0.82 1.32
N ALA A 164 -4.85 1.77 1.17
CA ALA A 164 -6.03 1.62 0.34
C ALA A 164 -5.65 1.55 -1.16
N ALA A 165 -4.74 2.41 -1.62
CA ALA A 165 -4.19 2.32 -2.99
C ALA A 165 -3.49 0.98 -3.23
N ASN A 166 -2.69 0.51 -2.26
CA ASN A 166 -2.07 -0.81 -2.33
C ASN A 166 -3.10 -1.95 -2.46
N LEU A 167 -4.22 -1.92 -1.74
CA LEU A 167 -5.28 -2.91 -1.90
C LEU A 167 -5.77 -2.95 -3.36
N VAL A 168 -6.04 -1.79 -3.95
CA VAL A 168 -6.51 -1.71 -5.34
C VAL A 168 -5.44 -2.20 -6.31
N GLY A 169 -4.17 -1.84 -6.10
CA GLY A 169 -3.05 -2.40 -6.89
C GLY A 169 -2.96 -3.93 -6.81
N CYS A 170 -3.09 -4.50 -5.60
CA CYS A 170 -3.11 -5.96 -5.43
C CYS A 170 -4.29 -6.62 -6.16
N LEU A 171 -5.46 -5.97 -6.19
CA LEU A 171 -6.61 -6.48 -6.92
C LEU A 171 -6.42 -6.38 -8.43
N VAL A 172 -5.93 -5.25 -8.95
CA VAL A 172 -5.66 -5.12 -10.39
C VAL A 172 -4.68 -6.19 -10.88
N GLU A 173 -3.66 -6.52 -10.09
CA GLU A 173 -2.69 -7.55 -10.48
C GLU A 173 -3.25 -8.97 -10.41
N GLN A 174 -4.12 -9.28 -9.44
CA GLN A 174 -4.47 -10.67 -9.12
C GLN A 174 -5.91 -11.05 -9.42
N GLN A 175 -6.83 -10.10 -9.31
CA GLN A 175 -8.28 -10.26 -9.48
C GLN A 175 -8.90 -8.96 -10.02
N PRO A 176 -8.50 -8.53 -11.24
CA PRO A 176 -8.84 -7.23 -11.80
C PRO A 176 -10.35 -6.97 -11.90
N GLU A 177 -11.15 -8.01 -12.06
CA GLU A 177 -12.61 -7.94 -12.16
C GLU A 177 -13.29 -7.37 -10.90
N TYR A 178 -12.61 -7.40 -9.74
CA TYR A 178 -13.12 -6.85 -8.48
C TYR A 178 -12.48 -5.51 -8.10
N ALA A 179 -11.52 -5.01 -8.88
CA ALA A 179 -10.78 -3.79 -8.55
C ALA A 179 -11.70 -2.55 -8.60
N TYR A 180 -12.50 -2.40 -9.65
CA TYR A 180 -13.43 -1.27 -9.77
C TYR A 180 -14.50 -1.30 -8.68
N GLY A 181 -15.16 -2.46 -8.46
CA GLY A 181 -16.14 -2.62 -7.39
C GLY A 181 -15.58 -2.38 -5.98
N THR A 182 -14.29 -2.65 -5.77
CA THR A 182 -13.61 -2.32 -4.51
C THR A 182 -13.33 -0.82 -4.39
N HIS A 183 -12.89 -0.17 -5.47
CA HIS A 183 -12.66 1.27 -5.53
C HIS A 183 -13.93 2.04 -5.15
N THR A 184 -15.07 1.74 -5.77
CA THR A 184 -16.35 2.43 -5.49
C THR A 184 -16.75 2.26 -4.02
N ARG A 185 -16.59 1.05 -3.47
CA ARG A 185 -16.90 0.77 -2.06
C ARG A 185 -16.01 1.50 -1.06
N LEU A 186 -14.75 1.73 -1.38
CA LEU A 186 -13.83 2.49 -0.51
C LEU A 186 -14.28 3.95 -0.32
N PHE A 187 -15.02 4.50 -1.28
CA PHE A 187 -15.55 5.88 -1.25
C PHE A 187 -16.99 6.00 -0.75
N ASN A 188 -17.66 4.89 -0.43
CA ASN A 188 -19.00 4.94 0.16
C ASN A 188 -18.98 5.73 1.48
N ALA A 189 -20.01 6.56 1.72
CA ALA A 189 -20.09 7.43 2.90
C ALA A 189 -19.97 6.69 4.27
N GLY A 190 -20.39 5.43 4.34
CA GLY A 190 -20.26 4.60 5.55
C GLY A 190 -18.91 3.86 5.68
N THR A 191 -18.10 3.87 4.63
CA THR A 191 -16.85 3.12 4.51
C THR A 191 -15.63 4.03 4.54
N GLN A 192 -15.69 5.16 3.82
CA GLN A 192 -14.58 6.10 3.76
C GLN A 192 -14.30 6.67 5.17
N PRO A 193 -13.07 6.52 5.68
CA PRO A 193 -12.74 7.07 6.99
C PRO A 193 -12.63 8.59 6.93
N ALA A 194 -12.95 9.25 8.04
CA ALA A 194 -12.72 10.69 8.17
C ALA A 194 -11.22 11.03 8.07
N GLU A 195 -10.91 12.15 7.42
CA GLU A 195 -9.58 12.76 7.42
C GLU A 195 -9.13 13.07 8.86
N GLY A 196 -7.85 12.89 9.16
CA GLY A 196 -7.30 13.00 10.52
C GLY A 196 -7.47 11.72 11.38
N SER A 197 -8.27 10.75 10.94
CA SER A 197 -8.42 9.47 11.66
C SER A 197 -7.29 8.49 11.33
N ALA A 198 -7.23 7.37 12.06
CA ALA A 198 -6.31 6.27 11.75
C ALA A 198 -6.66 5.51 10.45
N GLY A 199 -7.79 5.82 9.80
CA GLY A 199 -8.28 5.07 8.65
C GLY A 199 -8.68 3.62 8.99
N LEU A 200 -8.98 2.84 7.94
CA LEU A 200 -9.34 1.43 8.09
C LEU A 200 -8.09 0.57 8.26
N THR A 201 -8.21 -0.53 8.99
CA THR A 201 -7.16 -1.56 9.10
C THR A 201 -7.06 -2.42 7.84
N ASP A 202 -5.93 -3.08 7.61
CA ASP A 202 -5.75 -3.98 6.46
C ASP A 202 -6.80 -5.12 6.44
N ARG A 203 -7.26 -5.55 7.61
CA ARG A 203 -8.37 -6.52 7.73
C ARG A 203 -9.70 -5.95 7.24
N GLN A 204 -9.99 -4.69 7.55
CA GLN A 204 -11.20 -4.01 7.09
C GLN A 204 -11.13 -3.72 5.58
N LEU A 205 -9.95 -3.33 5.08
CA LEU A 205 -9.69 -3.19 3.65
C LEU A 205 -9.95 -4.50 2.89
N LEU A 206 -9.42 -5.63 3.37
CA LEU A 206 -9.71 -6.95 2.80
C LEU A 206 -11.20 -7.35 2.91
N ALA A 207 -11.88 -6.95 3.99
CA ALA A 207 -13.32 -7.20 4.12
C ALA A 207 -14.13 -6.46 3.05
N ILE A 208 -13.75 -5.22 2.73
CA ILE A 208 -14.38 -4.43 1.65
C ILE A 208 -14.16 -5.08 0.29
N ALA A 209 -12.94 -5.53 -0.01
CA ALA A 209 -12.66 -6.28 -1.24
C ALA A 209 -13.50 -7.56 -1.33
N LYS A 210 -13.64 -8.28 -0.21
CA LYS A 210 -14.50 -9.47 -0.13
C LYS A 210 -15.97 -9.15 -0.41
N GLU A 211 -16.48 -8.04 0.11
CA GLU A 211 -17.84 -7.56 -0.18
C GLU A 211 -18.03 -7.16 -1.65
N ALA A 212 -16.94 -6.79 -2.34
CA ALA A 212 -16.94 -6.55 -3.78
C ALA A 212 -16.90 -7.84 -4.62
N GLY A 213 -16.68 -9.00 -3.99
CA GLY A 213 -16.61 -10.30 -4.67
C GLY A 213 -15.22 -10.93 -4.68
N ALA A 214 -14.17 -10.21 -4.25
CA ALA A 214 -12.81 -10.73 -4.28
C ALA A 214 -12.61 -11.98 -3.41
N GLU A 215 -11.91 -12.96 -3.96
CA GLU A 215 -11.50 -14.16 -3.25
C GLU A 215 -10.35 -13.86 -2.29
N MET A 216 -10.47 -14.29 -1.03
CA MET A 216 -9.45 -14.05 -0.01
C MET A 216 -8.31 -15.07 -0.10
N THR A 217 -7.61 -15.08 -1.23
CA THR A 217 -6.45 -15.94 -1.48
C THR A 217 -5.28 -15.56 -0.57
N GLY A 218 -4.38 -16.51 -0.31
CA GLY A 218 -3.16 -16.23 0.46
C GLY A 218 -2.25 -15.19 -0.22
N GLU A 219 -2.29 -15.10 -1.54
CA GLU A 219 -1.55 -14.13 -2.34
C GLU A 219 -2.09 -12.71 -2.15
N LEU A 220 -3.41 -12.52 -2.23
CA LEU A 220 -4.05 -11.22 -2.03
C LEU A 220 -3.81 -10.74 -0.60
N GLN A 221 -4.06 -11.61 0.38
CA GLN A 221 -3.82 -11.29 1.79
C GLN A 221 -2.35 -10.93 2.04
N GLY A 222 -1.43 -11.68 1.44
CA GLY A 222 0.00 -11.42 1.54
C GLY A 222 0.40 -10.09 0.91
N CYS A 223 -0.13 -9.76 -0.26
CA CYS A 223 0.13 -8.50 -0.97
C CYS A 223 -0.35 -7.29 -0.16
N VAL A 224 -1.55 -7.37 0.41
CA VAL A 224 -2.12 -6.30 1.24
C VAL A 224 -1.32 -6.11 2.53
N GLN A 225 -1.02 -7.20 3.24
CA GLN A 225 -0.29 -7.14 4.53
C GLN A 225 1.15 -6.66 4.37
N LYS A 226 1.83 -7.07 3.29
CA LYS A 226 3.19 -6.61 2.98
C LYS A 226 3.22 -5.20 2.41
N ARG A 227 2.07 -4.68 1.97
CA ARG A 227 1.95 -3.39 1.28
C ARG A 227 2.83 -3.33 0.04
N SER A 228 2.82 -4.39 -0.76
CA SER A 228 3.72 -4.61 -1.89
C SER A 228 3.86 -3.43 -2.85
N PHE A 229 2.82 -2.62 -3.00
CA PHE A 229 2.72 -1.50 -3.94
C PHE A 229 2.53 -0.13 -3.27
N ALA A 230 2.58 -0.03 -1.94
CA ALA A 230 2.40 1.25 -1.25
C ALA A 230 3.47 2.28 -1.67
N ASP A 231 4.72 1.85 -1.81
CA ASP A 231 5.82 2.73 -2.23
C ASP A 231 5.64 3.20 -3.69
N PHE A 232 5.10 2.34 -4.56
CA PHE A 232 4.77 2.71 -5.94
C PHE A 232 3.78 3.87 -5.99
N PHE A 233 2.72 3.85 -5.17
CA PHE A 233 1.73 4.94 -5.14
C PHE A 233 2.25 6.20 -4.47
N GLN A 234 3.13 6.09 -3.47
CA GLN A 234 3.82 7.25 -2.88
C GLN A 234 4.70 7.93 -3.93
N VAL A 235 5.56 7.18 -4.60
CA VAL A 235 6.43 7.73 -5.65
C VAL A 235 5.62 8.29 -6.81
N SER A 236 4.53 7.63 -7.22
CA SER A 236 3.64 8.16 -8.28
C SER A 236 3.03 9.50 -7.87
N SER A 237 2.57 9.63 -6.62
CA SER A 237 2.03 10.89 -6.09
C SER A 237 3.09 12.00 -6.08
N ASP A 238 4.34 11.66 -5.72
CA ASP A 238 5.46 12.60 -5.75
C ASP A 238 5.79 13.03 -7.19
N ILE A 239 5.77 12.11 -8.14
CA ILE A 239 5.94 12.41 -9.58
C ILE A 239 4.85 13.39 -10.04
N PHE A 240 3.57 13.09 -9.77
CA PHE A 240 2.47 13.93 -10.24
C PHE A 240 2.51 15.34 -9.63
N SER A 241 2.91 15.46 -8.37
CA SER A 241 3.00 16.74 -7.67
C SER A 241 4.27 17.54 -7.99
N SER A 242 5.33 16.91 -8.50
CA SER A 242 6.62 17.58 -8.74
C SER A 242 6.99 17.72 -10.22
N THR A 243 6.68 16.72 -11.04
CA THR A 243 7.07 16.62 -12.46
C THR A 243 5.90 16.73 -13.42
N GLY A 244 4.66 16.58 -12.94
CA GLY A 244 3.46 16.81 -13.72
C GLY A 244 2.51 15.60 -13.75
N ALA A 245 1.22 15.88 -13.91
CA ALA A 245 0.19 14.87 -14.12
C ALA A 245 0.27 14.29 -15.53
N VAL A 246 -0.17 13.03 -15.67
CA VAL A 246 -0.39 12.35 -16.96
C VAL A 246 -1.84 12.49 -17.43
N GLY A 247 -2.09 12.22 -18.70
CA GLY A 247 -3.43 12.20 -19.29
C GLY A 247 -3.98 13.58 -19.63
N LEU A 248 -3.16 14.64 -19.55
CA LEU A 248 -3.47 16.00 -20.01
C LEU A 248 -3.06 16.14 -21.48
N ALA A 249 -3.89 16.79 -22.30
CA ALA A 249 -3.56 17.01 -23.72
C ALA A 249 -2.43 18.05 -23.87
N GLU A 250 -1.71 17.98 -24.99
CA GLU A 250 -0.67 18.96 -25.31
C GLU A 250 -1.26 20.38 -25.38
N GLY A 251 -0.65 21.31 -24.64
CA GLY A 251 -1.10 22.71 -24.57
C GLY A 251 -2.22 22.97 -23.55
N GLU A 252 -2.89 21.92 -23.04
CA GLU A 252 -3.84 22.07 -21.94
C GLU A 252 -3.12 22.34 -20.62
N ARG A 253 -3.83 22.99 -19.70
CA ARG A 253 -3.26 23.45 -18.43
C ARG A 253 -4.13 23.06 -17.25
N LEU A 254 -3.49 22.65 -16.17
CA LEU A 254 -4.18 22.36 -14.93
C LEU A 254 -4.56 23.65 -14.21
N GLN A 255 -5.60 23.57 -13.39
CA GLN A 255 -6.04 24.61 -12.51
C GLN A 255 -5.02 24.84 -11.39
N MET A 256 -4.84 26.11 -11.00
CA MET A 256 -4.08 26.50 -9.83
C MET A 256 -4.79 26.04 -8.54
N PRO A 257 -4.07 25.44 -7.59
CA PRO A 257 -4.65 25.06 -6.31
C PRO A 257 -5.17 26.28 -5.55
N GLY A 258 -6.41 26.20 -5.07
CA GLY A 258 -7.05 27.25 -4.26
C GLY A 258 -7.58 28.47 -5.03
N LEU A 259 -7.41 28.51 -6.36
CA LEU A 259 -7.86 29.62 -7.20
C LEU A 259 -8.82 29.13 -8.29
N THR A 260 -10.09 29.53 -8.18
CA THR A 260 -11.11 29.14 -9.17
C THR A 260 -10.85 29.81 -10.52
N GLY A 261 -10.66 29.02 -11.58
CA GLY A 261 -10.52 29.50 -12.96
C GLY A 261 -9.15 30.03 -13.36
N GLU A 262 -8.17 30.05 -12.45
CA GLU A 262 -6.78 30.38 -12.81
C GLU A 262 -6.01 29.12 -13.18
N LEU A 263 -5.28 29.16 -14.29
CA LEU A 263 -4.53 28.03 -14.83
C LEU A 263 -3.05 28.14 -14.47
N GLN A 264 -2.40 26.99 -14.31
CA GLN A 264 -0.95 26.91 -14.13
C GLN A 264 -0.21 27.52 -15.33
N PRO A 265 1.04 27.98 -15.15
CA PRO A 265 1.79 28.60 -16.24
C PRO A 265 1.98 27.66 -17.44
N GLU A 266 1.94 28.23 -18.64
CA GLU A 266 2.26 27.51 -19.88
C GLU A 266 3.76 27.19 -19.95
N GLY A 267 4.12 26.03 -20.51
CA GLY A 267 5.51 25.59 -20.65
C GLY A 267 6.17 25.10 -19.36
N GLU A 268 5.49 25.21 -18.22
CA GLU A 268 5.92 24.62 -16.95
C GLU A 268 5.27 23.24 -16.73
N PRO A 269 5.88 22.36 -15.91
CA PRO A 269 5.25 21.10 -15.51
C PRO A 269 3.87 21.33 -14.90
N GLN A 270 2.85 20.66 -15.43
CA GLN A 270 1.46 20.77 -14.97
C GLN A 270 1.26 19.88 -13.74
N LYS A 271 1.49 20.42 -12.55
CA LYS A 271 1.59 19.66 -11.31
C LYS A 271 0.23 19.37 -10.70
N LEU A 272 0.01 18.13 -10.30
CA LEU A 272 -1.18 17.74 -9.55
C LEU A 272 -1.09 18.29 -8.12
N ALA A 273 -2.01 19.18 -7.77
CA ALA A 273 -1.99 19.86 -6.48
C ALA A 273 -3.20 19.57 -5.58
N SER A 274 -4.26 18.96 -6.11
CA SER A 274 -5.44 18.63 -5.31
C SER A 274 -6.18 17.41 -5.82
N THR A 275 -7.01 16.82 -4.98
CA THR A 275 -7.94 15.75 -5.34
C THR A 275 -9.38 16.10 -4.93
N PRO A 276 -10.41 15.61 -5.65
CA PRO A 276 -10.29 14.90 -6.91
C PRO A 276 -9.86 15.87 -8.02
N THR A 277 -9.05 15.37 -8.95
CA THR A 277 -8.78 16.04 -10.23
C THR A 277 -9.25 15.11 -11.33
N VAL A 278 -10.05 15.64 -12.25
CA VAL A 278 -10.65 14.87 -13.34
C VAL A 278 -10.26 15.52 -14.66
N ILE A 279 -9.75 14.72 -15.58
CA ILE A 279 -9.35 15.13 -16.93
C ILE A 279 -10.15 14.31 -17.93
N VAL A 280 -10.86 14.97 -18.84
CA VAL A 280 -11.69 14.32 -19.87
C VAL A 280 -11.15 14.71 -21.25
N ASP A 281 -10.80 13.72 -22.08
CA ASP A 281 -10.08 13.90 -23.35
C ASP A 281 -8.91 14.89 -23.27
N GLY A 282 -8.14 14.81 -22.17
CA GLY A 282 -6.99 15.68 -21.96
C GLY A 282 -7.29 17.07 -21.39
N VAL A 283 -8.56 17.43 -21.15
CA VAL A 283 -8.98 18.72 -20.59
C VAL A 283 -9.45 18.56 -19.15
N GLN A 284 -8.93 19.37 -18.22
CA GLN A 284 -9.36 19.29 -16.82
C GLN A 284 -10.79 19.82 -16.63
N TRP A 285 -11.65 19.01 -16.00
CA TRP A 285 -12.94 19.45 -15.50
C TRP A 285 -12.76 20.51 -14.40
N GLN A 286 -13.44 21.65 -14.55
CA GLN A 286 -13.45 22.72 -13.58
C GLN A 286 -14.62 22.56 -12.61
N ARG A 287 -14.37 22.62 -11.30
CA ARG A 287 -15.40 22.40 -10.26
C ARG A 287 -16.60 23.36 -10.31
N ALA A 288 -16.49 24.48 -11.03
CA ALA A 288 -17.59 25.43 -11.24
C ALA A 288 -18.60 24.96 -12.31
N GLU A 289 -18.23 23.97 -13.14
CA GLU A 289 -19.09 23.37 -14.16
C GLU A 289 -19.75 22.10 -13.63
N ASP A 290 -20.97 21.83 -14.08
CA ASP A 290 -21.62 20.54 -13.86
C ASP A 290 -20.86 19.42 -14.60
N PHE A 291 -20.39 18.41 -13.87
CA PHE A 291 -19.55 17.36 -14.45
C PHE A 291 -20.30 16.50 -15.48
N ALA A 292 -21.59 16.24 -15.29
CA ALA A 292 -22.37 15.43 -16.22
C ALA A 292 -22.52 16.16 -17.57
N LEU A 293 -22.81 17.47 -17.54
CA LEU A 293 -22.87 18.29 -18.74
C LEU A 293 -21.50 18.42 -19.41
N PHE A 294 -20.43 18.55 -18.64
CA PHE A 294 -19.07 18.56 -19.17
C PHE A 294 -18.77 17.26 -19.93
N LEU A 295 -19.02 16.10 -19.30
CA LEU A 295 -18.78 14.79 -19.89
C LEU A 295 -19.68 14.53 -21.12
N GLU A 296 -20.95 14.93 -21.08
CA GLU A 296 -21.89 14.78 -22.20
C GLU A 296 -21.41 15.51 -23.46
N LYS A 297 -20.83 16.71 -23.33
CA LYS A 297 -20.26 17.45 -24.47
C LYS A 297 -19.15 16.67 -25.16
N HIS A 298 -18.28 16.02 -24.38
CA HIS A 298 -17.19 15.20 -24.91
C HIS A 298 -17.73 13.94 -25.62
N ILE A 299 -18.73 13.29 -25.04
CA ILE A 299 -19.39 12.12 -25.66
C ILE A 299 -20.06 12.50 -26.98
N ALA A 300 -20.75 13.65 -27.03
CA ALA A 300 -21.36 14.15 -28.24
C ALA A 300 -20.31 14.43 -29.33
N ALA A 301 -19.21 15.12 -28.97
CA ALA A 301 -18.12 15.41 -29.90
C ALA A 301 -17.47 14.15 -30.49
N LYS A 302 -17.22 13.12 -29.66
CA LYS A 302 -16.73 11.81 -30.14
C LYS A 302 -17.72 11.12 -31.06
N SER A 303 -19.02 11.24 -30.78
CA SER A 303 -20.06 10.60 -31.59
C SER A 303 -20.18 11.25 -32.97
N GLU A 304 -20.00 12.57 -33.07
CA GLU A 304 -19.97 13.30 -34.34
C GLU A 304 -18.75 12.92 -35.19
N GLN A 305 -17.58 12.71 -34.58
CA GLN A 305 -16.36 12.30 -35.28
C GLN A 305 -16.44 10.89 -35.89
N ARG A 306 -17.37 10.05 -35.43
CA ARG A 306 -17.59 8.69 -35.95
C ARG A 306 -18.56 8.64 -37.15
N GLN A 307 -19.25 9.74 -37.46
CA GLN A 307 -20.19 9.85 -38.59
C GLN A 307 -19.51 10.40 -39.84
#